data_AF-A0A0P1A636-F1
#
_entry.id   AF-A0A0P1A636-F1
#
_cell.length_a   1.000
_cell.length_b   1.000
_cell.length_c   1.000
_cell.angle_alpha   90.00
_cell.angle_beta   90.00
_cell.angle_gamma   90.00
#
_symmetry.space_group_name_H-M   'P 1'
#
loop_
_entity.id
_entity.type
_entity.pdbx_description
1 polymer ?
#
loop_
_entity_poly.entity_id
_entity_poly.type
_entity_poly.pdbx_seq_one_letter_code
_entity_poly.pdbx_strand_id
1 'polypeptide(L)'
;MPTSPAPHFGKKGVALFAQGSTSTNKNNEKKLKGSRIDQQLHELEHDDGNRHSKELTLCLNKYTKTIDDLHEKNRRLEQELAFDDYAARNNPHFNEQAAEKLSNLYRQGNNVLARLELERKELVRLNALIKSQETIAAQQKSKLHELVTLDRNQATMLGRIRKMEHDIDHRVVKLNEKLNRNRQLRKIIDEHRAERARMDEVYTKMSTEMMTKTNKIARVRDEVAKLRQEIEVTEQEIESVRLEGEEWEAKCDRRAAILIQELKGVVLRKKDAKDLGNGKTFEQLGENELLKHVSKATQSEDQSPARRNKWKSGQAKVTMDAMLAKLNENRMFLEKMYEVSEAEQFERVQYVNQLAEEIENHRQESTKMREEIGRLKQLKDSVDFEQMKRIEELRSKIQYTNEQKKVKDDANLRMQTFLDVLKPALFQFHSRIECASAHNGDITQVLSDIEEQLVNVLQAYHAKVESSKKDGFLQPPASTSPAVRRLSVAVGSRTRRRTTVLKRTAEKLGGGRLKSVAMISYPGSESASKAIGSTSLHEFVETGTKVSTTASVNAMISKEQPYRYANLRPPHLSVEELHKKDDVEEDYPLTYRELKAKLGRILAGSGVTASRLITLC
;
A
#
# COMPACT_ATOMS: atom_id res chain seq x y z
N MET A 1 17.69 59.16 -6.60
CA MET A 1 18.46 60.32 -6.11
C MET A 1 19.27 59.88 -4.88
N PRO A 2 20.50 60.34 -4.65
CA PRO A 2 21.41 61.04 -5.58
C PRO A 2 22.86 60.51 -5.54
N THR A 3 23.61 60.66 -6.65
CA THR A 3 25.03 61.03 -6.63
C THR A 3 25.40 61.68 -7.97
N SER A 4 26.14 62.78 -7.86
CA SER A 4 26.53 63.79 -8.86
C SER A 4 27.23 63.29 -10.14
N PRO A 5 27.20 64.10 -11.22
CA PRO A 5 28.16 64.03 -12.31
C PRO A 5 29.36 64.99 -12.07
N ALA A 6 30.54 64.54 -12.52
CA ALA A 6 31.81 65.27 -12.52
C ALA A 6 31.99 66.15 -13.77
N PRO A 7 32.86 67.19 -13.74
CA PRO A 7 33.05 68.11 -14.86
C PRO A 7 34.18 67.71 -15.82
N HIS A 8 34.02 68.14 -17.06
CA HIS A 8 34.94 67.96 -18.18
C HIS A 8 36.21 68.83 -18.08
N PHE A 9 37.35 68.22 -18.42
CA PHE A 9 38.63 68.88 -18.70
C PHE A 9 38.56 69.67 -20.01
N GLY A 10 38.84 70.98 -19.94
CA GLY A 10 39.07 71.85 -21.11
C GLY A 10 40.41 72.58 -20.97
N LYS A 11 41.41 72.17 -21.76
CA LYS A 11 42.69 72.87 -21.93
C LYS A 11 42.52 74.01 -22.96
N LYS A 12 42.87 75.24 -22.59
CA LYS A 12 43.27 76.36 -23.46
C LYS A 12 44.70 76.72 -22.98
N GLY A 13 45.74 76.84 -23.79
CA GLY A 13 45.85 77.51 -25.08
C GLY A 13 46.61 78.82 -24.85
N VAL A 14 47.94 78.75 -24.73
CA VAL A 14 48.87 79.88 -24.52
C VAL A 14 49.51 80.25 -25.86
N ALA A 15 49.41 81.51 -26.26
CA ALA A 15 50.27 82.16 -27.25
C ALA A 15 50.15 83.69 -27.10
N LEU A 16 51.27 84.40 -27.34
CA LEU A 16 51.54 85.85 -27.52
C LEU A 16 52.92 86.13 -26.86
N PHE A 17 53.93 86.85 -27.34
CA PHE A 17 54.29 87.75 -28.47
C PHE A 17 55.85 87.69 -28.51
N ALA A 18 56.56 87.50 -29.63
CA ALA A 18 57.08 88.48 -30.60
C ALA A 18 57.69 89.80 -30.06
N GLN A 19 59.03 89.94 -30.17
CA GLN A 19 59.85 91.09 -30.59
C GLN A 19 61.32 90.57 -30.63
N GLY A 20 62.03 90.51 -31.76
CA GLY A 20 62.65 91.63 -32.50
C GLY A 20 63.89 92.12 -31.73
N SER A 21 65.14 92.14 -32.21
CA SER A 21 65.68 92.18 -33.58
C SER A 21 67.23 92.24 -33.55
N THR A 22 67.89 91.69 -34.59
CA THR A 22 69.12 92.19 -35.29
C THR A 22 70.47 92.27 -34.53
N SER A 23 71.67 92.03 -35.08
CA SER A 23 72.15 91.59 -36.40
C SER A 23 73.70 91.54 -36.43
N THR A 24 74.26 90.54 -37.12
CA THR A 24 75.38 90.60 -38.11
C THR A 24 76.86 90.85 -37.76
N ASN A 25 77.67 89.84 -38.17
CA ASN A 25 78.81 89.84 -39.11
C ASN A 25 80.28 90.13 -38.69
N LYS A 26 81.09 89.07 -38.91
CA LYS A 26 82.27 88.93 -39.81
C LYS A 26 83.55 89.76 -39.61
N ASN A 27 84.60 88.96 -39.32
CA ASN A 27 85.88 88.78 -40.02
C ASN A 27 86.88 89.94 -40.24
N ASN A 28 88.06 89.66 -39.69
CA ASN A 28 89.40 89.65 -40.30
C ASN A 28 90.19 90.95 -40.59
N GLU A 29 91.41 90.88 -40.04
CA GLU A 29 92.69 91.28 -40.61
C GLU A 29 93.25 92.71 -40.41
N LYS A 30 94.30 92.68 -39.56
CA LYS A 30 95.65 93.24 -39.78
C LYS A 30 95.80 94.76 -39.62
N LYS A 31 96.36 95.14 -38.46
CA LYS A 31 97.80 95.41 -38.25
C LYS A 31 98.28 96.59 -39.08
N LEU A 32 98.14 97.80 -38.50
CA LEU A 32 99.14 98.90 -38.45
C LEU A 32 98.51 100.23 -37.94
N LYS A 33 97.70 100.22 -36.86
CA LYS A 33 97.23 101.45 -36.15
C LYS A 33 96.95 101.26 -34.63
N GLY A 34 97.59 100.28 -33.97
CA GLY A 34 97.19 99.78 -32.63
C GLY A 34 97.41 100.73 -31.44
N SER A 35 98.45 101.56 -31.41
CA SER A 35 98.78 102.33 -30.19
C SER A 35 97.86 103.51 -29.86
N ARG A 36 97.02 103.97 -30.80
CA ARG A 36 96.09 105.09 -30.59
C ARG A 36 94.67 104.62 -30.25
N ILE A 37 94.34 103.38 -30.60
CA ILE A 37 93.03 102.80 -30.37
C ILE A 37 92.92 102.31 -28.92
N ASP A 38 94.00 101.77 -28.35
CA ASP A 38 93.99 101.25 -26.98
C ASP A 38 93.77 102.33 -25.90
N GLN A 39 94.24 103.57 -26.13
CA GLN A 39 93.96 104.70 -25.21
C GLN A 39 92.51 105.19 -25.29
N GLN A 40 91.93 105.24 -26.49
CA GLN A 40 90.53 105.61 -26.66
C GLN A 40 89.57 104.51 -26.18
N LEU A 41 89.99 103.23 -26.26
CA LEU A 41 89.22 102.11 -25.71
C LEU A 41 89.18 102.16 -24.19
N HIS A 42 90.29 102.53 -23.53
CA HIS A 42 90.32 102.61 -22.07
C HIS A 42 89.45 103.75 -21.51
N GLU A 43 89.41 104.91 -22.18
CA GLU A 43 88.50 106.01 -21.83
C GLU A 43 87.03 105.63 -22.11
N LEU A 44 86.75 104.96 -23.22
CA LEU A 44 85.40 104.48 -23.52
C LEU A 44 84.94 103.38 -22.55
N GLU A 45 85.80 102.44 -22.15
CA GLU A 45 85.48 101.43 -21.13
C GLU A 45 85.24 102.07 -19.76
N HIS A 46 85.98 103.13 -19.41
CA HIS A 46 85.79 103.85 -18.16
C HIS A 46 84.52 104.72 -18.16
N ASP A 47 84.19 105.35 -19.29
CA ASP A 47 82.97 106.12 -19.46
C ASP A 47 81.73 105.24 -19.57
N ASP A 48 81.82 104.09 -20.26
CA ASP A 48 80.75 103.09 -20.30
C ASP A 48 80.55 102.45 -18.92
N GLY A 49 81.62 102.15 -18.18
CA GLY A 49 81.51 101.70 -16.79
C GLY A 49 80.81 102.71 -15.88
N ASN A 50 81.10 104.01 -16.06
CA ASN A 50 80.44 105.08 -15.30
C ASN A 50 78.99 105.32 -15.72
N ARG A 51 78.68 105.23 -17.02
CA ARG A 51 77.29 105.28 -17.50
C ARG A 51 76.48 104.10 -16.99
N HIS A 52 77.05 102.90 -17.07
CA HIS A 52 76.38 101.69 -16.61
C HIS A 52 76.19 101.68 -15.09
N SER A 53 77.17 102.19 -14.32
CA SER A 53 77.03 102.40 -12.88
C SER A 53 75.94 103.41 -12.52
N LYS A 54 75.84 104.53 -13.25
CA LYS A 54 74.77 105.53 -13.06
C LYS A 54 73.40 104.98 -13.43
N GLU A 55 73.29 104.24 -14.53
CA GLU A 55 72.06 103.58 -14.95
C GLU A 55 71.63 102.48 -13.95
N LEU A 56 72.58 101.68 -13.46
CA LEU A 56 72.33 100.68 -12.43
C LEU A 56 71.87 101.35 -11.13
N THR A 57 72.50 102.46 -10.73
CA THR A 57 72.09 103.21 -9.53
C THR A 57 70.71 103.83 -9.69
N LEU A 58 70.38 104.38 -10.86
CA LEU A 58 69.03 104.87 -11.16
C LEU A 58 68.00 103.74 -11.18
N CYS A 59 68.37 102.57 -11.71
CA CYS A 59 67.52 101.38 -11.72
C CYS A 59 67.27 100.87 -10.29
N LEU A 60 68.32 100.75 -9.48
CA LEU A 60 68.22 100.38 -8.07
C LEU A 60 67.37 101.39 -7.28
N ASN A 61 67.56 102.69 -7.49
CA ASN A 61 66.74 103.72 -6.84
C ASN A 61 65.26 103.65 -7.27
N LYS A 62 64.98 103.29 -8.53
CA LYS A 62 63.60 103.01 -8.97
C LYS A 62 63.05 101.79 -8.23
N TYR A 63 63.80 100.70 -8.12
CA TYR A 63 63.37 99.52 -7.37
C TYR A 63 63.13 99.83 -5.89
N THR A 64 64.00 100.59 -5.22
CA THR A 64 63.81 101.02 -3.83
C THR A 64 62.51 101.80 -3.65
N LYS A 65 62.23 102.78 -4.53
CA LYS A 65 60.95 103.50 -4.50
C LYS A 65 59.75 102.59 -4.70
N THR A 66 59.87 101.60 -5.59
CA THR A 66 58.79 100.63 -5.84
C THR A 66 58.55 99.74 -4.62
N ILE A 67 59.61 99.37 -3.92
CA ILE A 67 59.55 98.60 -2.67
C ILE A 67 58.89 99.43 -1.56
N ASP A 68 59.26 100.71 -1.42
CA ASP A 68 58.65 101.61 -0.44
C ASP A 68 57.15 101.82 -0.71
N ASP A 69 56.77 102.02 -1.98
CA ASP A 69 55.37 102.12 -2.39
C ASP A 69 54.58 100.83 -2.09
N LEU A 70 55.20 99.65 -2.25
CA LEU A 70 54.60 98.37 -1.90
C LEU A 70 54.47 98.17 -0.38
N HIS A 71 55.48 98.58 0.39
CA HIS A 71 55.40 98.55 1.85
C HIS A 71 54.29 99.46 2.37
N GLU A 72 54.13 100.64 1.79
CA GLU A 72 53.07 101.56 2.17
C GLU A 72 51.68 101.03 1.76
N LYS A 73 51.56 100.39 0.59
CA LYS A 73 50.33 99.68 0.20
C LYS A 73 49.99 98.52 1.14
N ASN A 74 50.97 97.70 1.51
CA ASN A 74 50.75 96.63 2.48
C ASN A 74 50.31 97.18 3.84
N ARG A 75 50.92 98.29 4.29
CA ARG A 75 50.51 98.96 5.53
C ARG A 75 49.06 99.46 5.47
N ARG A 76 48.61 99.98 4.32
CA ARG A 76 47.20 100.35 4.11
C ARG A 76 46.27 99.15 4.09
N LEU A 77 46.64 98.06 3.40
CA LEU A 77 45.84 96.85 3.38
C LEU A 77 45.71 96.21 4.77
N GLU A 78 46.78 96.22 5.57
CA GLU A 78 46.73 95.78 6.97
C GLU A 78 45.79 96.65 7.81
N GLN A 79 45.77 97.97 7.58
CA GLN A 79 44.84 98.89 8.23
C GLN A 79 43.38 98.64 7.80
N GLU A 80 43.14 98.38 6.52
CA GLU A 80 41.82 98.02 5.99
C GLU A 80 41.33 96.68 6.55
N LEU A 81 42.20 95.67 6.61
CA LEU A 81 41.87 94.36 7.18
C LEU A 81 41.54 94.48 8.69
N ALA A 82 42.32 95.27 9.41
CA ALA A 82 42.06 95.54 10.83
C ALA A 82 40.75 96.31 11.04
N PHE A 83 40.38 97.21 10.11
CA PHE A 83 39.10 97.91 10.13
C PHE A 83 37.93 96.95 9.86
N ASP A 84 38.04 96.06 8.88
CA ASP A 84 37.02 95.06 8.56
C ASP A 84 36.82 94.06 9.72
N ASP A 85 37.89 93.63 10.40
CA ASP A 85 37.81 92.78 11.59
C ASP A 85 37.07 93.48 12.75
N TYR A 86 37.29 94.79 12.92
CA TYR A 86 36.55 95.60 13.90
C TYR A 86 35.08 95.82 13.50
N ALA A 87 34.80 96.07 12.22
CA ALA A 87 33.46 96.27 11.69
C ALA A 87 32.61 94.98 11.72
N ALA A 88 33.23 93.82 11.47
CA ALA A 88 32.59 92.52 11.58
C ALA A 88 32.21 92.16 13.02
N ARG A 89 33.01 92.57 14.01
CA ARG A 89 32.72 92.37 15.44
C ARG A 89 31.69 93.35 15.99
N ASN A 90 31.64 94.58 15.47
CA ASN A 90 30.76 95.64 15.96
C ASN A 90 29.52 95.88 15.07
N ASN A 91 29.05 94.85 14.36
CA ASN A 91 27.83 94.97 13.59
C ASN A 91 26.62 95.11 14.55
N PRO A 92 25.93 96.27 14.62
CA PRO A 92 24.88 96.54 15.63
C PRO A 92 23.64 95.65 15.49
N HIS A 93 23.54 94.91 14.39
CA HIS A 93 22.46 93.96 14.11
C HIS A 93 22.87 92.49 14.28
N PHE A 94 24.16 92.22 14.51
CA PHE A 94 24.63 90.88 14.84
C PHE A 94 24.39 90.60 16.32
N ASN A 95 23.22 90.06 16.62
CA ASN A 95 22.92 89.56 17.95
C ASN A 95 23.46 88.13 18.08
N GLU A 96 24.56 87.97 18.81
CA GLU A 96 25.20 86.68 19.07
C GLU A 96 24.22 85.67 19.70
N GLN A 97 23.32 86.12 20.58
CA GLN A 97 22.25 85.25 21.11
C GLN A 97 21.24 84.80 20.05
N ALA A 98 20.97 85.63 19.04
CA ALA A 98 20.07 85.26 17.94
C ALA A 98 20.74 84.25 17.00
N ALA A 99 22.03 84.44 16.70
CA ALA A 99 22.83 83.50 15.91
C ALA A 99 22.96 82.14 16.62
N GLU A 100 23.19 82.13 17.94
CA GLU A 100 23.24 80.91 18.75
C GLU A 100 21.89 80.19 18.81
N LYS A 101 20.78 80.93 19.00
CA LYS A 101 19.42 80.37 18.93
C LYS A 101 19.12 79.79 17.54
N LEU A 102 19.50 80.47 16.46
CA LEU A 102 19.32 80.00 15.09
C LEU A 102 20.13 78.72 14.82
N SER A 103 21.40 78.69 15.26
CA SER A 103 22.25 77.50 15.19
C SER A 103 21.66 76.32 15.96
N ASN A 104 21.14 76.57 17.16
CA ASN A 104 20.44 75.57 17.96
C ASN A 104 19.18 75.05 17.26
N LEU A 105 18.37 75.92 16.64
CA LEU A 105 17.20 75.53 15.85
C LEU A 105 17.60 74.69 14.62
N TYR A 106 18.67 75.07 13.90
CA TYR A 106 19.20 74.25 12.80
C TYR A 106 19.66 72.88 13.28
N ARG A 107 20.36 72.81 14.42
CA ARG A 107 20.79 71.54 15.02
C ARG A 107 19.59 70.67 15.43
N GLN A 108 18.56 71.28 16.01
CA GLN A 108 17.31 70.59 16.36
C GLN A 108 16.58 70.11 15.11
N GLY A 109 16.43 70.96 14.08
CA GLY A 109 15.82 70.61 12.80
C GLY A 109 16.54 69.46 12.11
N ASN A 110 17.88 69.49 12.07
CA ASN A 110 18.70 68.41 11.54
C ASN A 110 18.55 67.11 12.35
N ASN A 111 18.44 67.18 13.68
CA ASN A 111 18.20 66.00 14.51
C ASN A 111 16.83 65.37 14.23
N VAL A 112 15.78 66.20 14.13
CA VAL A 112 14.42 65.75 13.81
C VAL A 112 14.37 65.15 12.40
N LEU A 113 15.04 65.77 11.42
CA LEU A 113 15.13 65.25 10.06
C LEU A 113 15.81 63.88 10.02
N ALA A 114 16.94 63.72 10.73
CA ALA A 114 17.64 62.45 10.84
C ALA A 114 16.77 61.36 11.49
N ARG A 115 16.01 61.69 12.55
CA ARG A 115 15.05 60.76 13.16
C ARG A 115 13.94 60.37 12.19
N LEU A 116 13.35 61.33 11.48
CA LEU A 116 12.32 61.07 10.47
C LEU A 116 12.83 60.16 9.35
N GLU A 117 14.07 60.31 8.91
CA GLU A 117 14.67 59.41 7.92
C GLU A 117 14.87 57.99 8.45
N LEU A 118 15.27 57.83 9.71
CA LEU A 118 15.37 56.51 10.35
C LEU A 118 13.99 55.84 10.48
N GLU A 119 12.97 56.58 10.92
CA GLU A 119 11.60 56.08 11.01
C GLU A 119 11.03 55.71 9.63
N ARG A 120 11.32 56.50 8.58
CA ARG A 120 10.93 56.15 7.20
C ARG A 120 11.59 54.85 6.74
N LYS A 121 12.88 54.64 7.02
CA LYS A 121 13.57 53.38 6.70
C LYS A 121 12.96 52.22 7.46
N GLU A 122 12.60 52.41 8.72
CA GLU A 122 11.96 51.38 9.53
C GLU A 122 10.53 51.05 9.05
N LEU A 123 9.74 52.04 8.66
CA LEU A 123 8.43 51.84 8.04
C LEU A 123 8.53 51.03 6.74
N VAL A 124 9.52 51.33 5.88
CA VAL A 124 9.76 50.55 4.65
C VAL A 124 10.13 49.10 4.98
N ARG A 125 10.98 48.88 5.98
CA ARG A 125 11.37 47.53 6.44
C ARG A 125 10.18 46.75 6.99
N LEU A 126 9.36 47.38 7.83
CA LEU A 126 8.15 46.76 8.41
C LEU A 126 7.11 46.45 7.32
N ASN A 127 6.92 47.35 6.35
CA ASN A 127 6.00 47.11 5.24
C ASN A 127 6.46 45.94 4.34
N ALA A 128 7.77 45.81 4.11
CA ALA A 128 8.31 44.64 3.42
C ALA A 128 8.08 43.34 4.21
N LEU A 129 8.20 43.36 5.54
CA LEU A 129 7.91 42.21 6.40
C LEU A 129 6.42 41.84 6.38
N ILE A 130 5.51 42.82 6.43
CA ILE A 130 4.05 42.59 6.33
C ILE A 130 3.73 41.88 5.02
N LYS A 131 4.21 42.39 3.88
CA LYS A 131 4.00 41.74 2.57
C LYS A 131 4.53 40.31 2.53
N SER A 132 5.71 40.06 3.11
CA SER A 132 6.26 38.71 3.23
C SER A 132 5.36 37.79 4.07
N GLN A 133 4.75 38.28 5.15
CA GLN A 133 3.86 37.48 5.98
C GLN A 133 2.51 37.24 5.30
N GLU A 134 1.97 38.24 4.59
CA GLU A 134 0.74 38.12 3.80
C GLU A 134 0.86 37.06 2.70
N THR A 135 1.99 37.03 1.99
CA THR A 135 2.27 35.99 0.98
C THR A 135 2.36 34.59 1.60
N ILE A 136 3.00 34.44 2.76
CA ILE A 136 3.03 33.16 3.49
C ILE A 136 1.63 32.74 3.93
N ALA A 137 0.83 33.67 4.45
CA ALA A 137 -0.54 33.39 4.88
C ALA A 137 -1.43 32.98 3.68
N ALA A 138 -1.28 33.63 2.53
CA ALA A 138 -1.98 33.26 1.30
C ALA A 138 -1.59 31.84 0.83
N GLN A 139 -0.30 31.49 0.86
CA GLN A 139 0.17 30.14 0.53
C GLN A 139 -0.38 29.08 1.50
N GLN A 140 -0.43 29.38 2.80
CA GLN A 140 -1.02 28.48 3.79
C GLN A 140 -2.52 28.26 3.55
N LYS A 141 -3.27 29.30 3.19
CA LYS A 141 -4.69 29.17 2.81
C LYS A 141 -4.89 28.29 1.58
N SER A 142 -4.05 28.43 0.55
CA SER A 142 -4.08 27.55 -0.63
C SER A 142 -3.87 26.09 -0.24
N LYS A 143 -2.81 25.80 0.53
CA LYS A 143 -2.51 24.44 1.00
C LYS A 143 -3.64 23.85 1.84
N LEU A 144 -4.29 24.65 2.66
CA LEU A 144 -5.43 24.19 3.45
C LEU A 144 -6.63 23.83 2.57
N HIS A 145 -6.86 24.57 1.49
CA HIS A 145 -7.90 24.22 0.52
C HIS A 145 -7.58 22.90 -0.20
N GLU A 146 -6.32 22.70 -0.59
CA GLU A 146 -5.84 21.43 -1.18
C GLU A 146 -6.00 20.24 -0.21
N LEU A 147 -5.77 20.43 1.08
CA LEU A 147 -6.02 19.40 2.09
C LEU A 147 -7.51 19.04 2.18
N VAL A 148 -8.40 20.04 2.16
CA VAL A 148 -9.85 19.79 2.18
C VAL A 148 -10.33 19.03 0.94
N THR A 149 -9.77 19.31 -0.24
CA THR A 149 -10.11 18.55 -1.46
C THR A 149 -9.58 17.11 -1.40
N LEU A 150 -8.37 16.90 -0.84
CA LEU A 150 -7.83 15.56 -0.58
C LEU A 150 -8.71 14.77 0.39
N ASP A 151 -9.16 15.37 1.50
CA ASP A 151 -10.06 14.73 2.47
C ASP A 151 -11.39 14.31 1.81
N ARG A 152 -11.96 15.16 0.95
CA ARG A 152 -13.17 14.84 0.19
C ARG A 152 -12.94 13.68 -0.78
N ASN A 153 -11.79 13.64 -1.45
CA ASN A 153 -11.43 12.54 -2.34
C ASN A 153 -11.23 11.24 -1.55
N GLN A 154 -10.56 11.28 -0.41
CA GLN A 154 -10.39 10.15 0.49
C GLN A 154 -11.74 9.61 0.99
N ALA A 155 -12.65 10.49 1.42
CA ALA A 155 -14.00 10.10 1.82
C ALA A 155 -14.77 9.40 0.68
N THR A 156 -14.61 9.90 -0.55
CA THR A 156 -15.22 9.30 -1.75
C THR A 156 -14.62 7.91 -2.04
N MET A 157 -13.30 7.75 -1.95
CA MET A 157 -12.64 6.45 -2.13
C MET A 157 -13.06 5.44 -1.05
N LEU A 158 -13.11 5.85 0.22
CA LEU A 158 -13.60 5.01 1.31
C LEU A 158 -15.05 4.59 1.10
N GLY A 159 -15.90 5.48 0.58
CA GLY A 159 -17.27 5.14 0.20
C GLY A 159 -17.34 4.06 -0.90
N ARG A 160 -16.45 4.11 -1.90
CA ARG A 160 -16.35 3.07 -2.94
C ARG A 160 -15.83 1.75 -2.38
N ILE A 161 -14.81 1.78 -1.52
CA ILE A 161 -14.26 0.59 -0.86
C ILE A 161 -15.36 -0.13 -0.07
N ARG A 162 -16.14 0.61 0.74
CA ARG A 162 -17.25 0.01 1.51
C ARG A 162 -18.33 -0.62 0.62
N LYS A 163 -18.62 -0.04 -0.54
CA LYS A 163 -19.55 -0.64 -1.51
C LYS A 163 -18.99 -1.94 -2.09
N MET A 164 -17.73 -1.94 -2.52
CA MET A 164 -17.08 -3.16 -3.03
C MET A 164 -16.98 -4.25 -1.96
N GLU A 165 -16.68 -3.91 -0.71
CA GLU A 165 -16.69 -4.84 0.42
C GLU A 165 -18.07 -5.49 0.60
N HIS A 166 -19.14 -4.67 0.60
CA HIS A 166 -20.50 -5.17 0.70
C HIS A 166 -20.90 -6.08 -0.48
N ASP A 167 -20.51 -5.73 -1.70
CA ASP A 167 -20.78 -6.53 -2.89
C ASP A 167 -20.02 -7.87 -2.85
N ILE A 168 -18.78 -7.88 -2.36
CA ILE A 168 -17.98 -9.09 -2.15
C ILE A 168 -18.66 -9.98 -1.11
N ASP A 169 -19.05 -9.42 0.04
CA ASP A 169 -19.75 -10.17 1.09
C ASP A 169 -21.03 -10.81 0.57
N HIS A 170 -21.84 -10.05 -0.19
CA HIS A 170 -23.06 -10.57 -0.82
C HIS A 170 -22.77 -11.70 -1.81
N ARG A 171 -21.74 -11.56 -2.65
CA ARG A 171 -21.31 -12.60 -3.60
C ARG A 171 -20.84 -13.86 -2.85
N VAL A 172 -20.13 -13.72 -1.73
CA VAL A 172 -19.69 -14.84 -0.88
C VAL A 172 -20.89 -15.56 -0.26
N VAL A 173 -21.87 -14.82 0.27
CA VAL A 173 -23.12 -15.41 0.79
C VAL A 173 -23.85 -16.20 -0.29
N LYS A 174 -24.05 -15.61 -1.49
CA LYS A 174 -24.66 -16.30 -2.64
C LYS A 174 -23.89 -17.56 -3.06
N LEU A 175 -22.56 -17.52 -3.03
CA LEU A 175 -21.72 -18.68 -3.35
C LEU A 175 -21.90 -19.79 -2.31
N ASN A 176 -21.93 -19.45 -1.02
CA ASN A 176 -22.18 -20.42 0.06
C ASN A 176 -23.57 -21.06 -0.05
N GLU A 177 -24.61 -20.29 -0.39
CA GLU A 177 -25.94 -20.84 -0.64
C GLU A 177 -25.93 -21.83 -1.82
N LYS A 178 -25.30 -21.47 -2.94
CA LYS A 178 -25.16 -22.36 -4.11
C LYS A 178 -24.39 -23.63 -3.75
N LEU A 179 -23.34 -23.51 -2.95
CA LEU A 179 -22.55 -24.64 -2.48
C LEU A 179 -23.38 -25.56 -1.56
N ASN A 180 -24.20 -24.99 -0.68
CA ASN A 180 -25.12 -25.77 0.16
C ASN A 180 -26.18 -26.50 -0.67
N ARG A 181 -26.80 -25.82 -1.66
CA ARG A 181 -27.72 -26.47 -2.61
C ARG A 181 -27.02 -27.59 -3.39
N ASN A 182 -25.78 -27.39 -3.83
CA ASN A 182 -25.01 -28.44 -4.51
C ASN A 182 -24.74 -29.65 -3.60
N ARG A 183 -24.41 -29.43 -2.32
CA ARG A 183 -24.27 -30.52 -1.33
C ARG A 183 -25.57 -31.30 -1.14
N GLN A 184 -26.72 -30.61 -1.08
CA GLN A 184 -28.02 -31.26 -1.00
C GLN A 184 -28.32 -32.11 -2.23
N LEU A 185 -28.08 -31.58 -3.44
CA LEU A 185 -28.26 -32.34 -4.69
C LEU A 185 -27.36 -33.56 -4.75
N ARG A 186 -26.11 -33.48 -4.29
CA ARG A 186 -25.21 -34.64 -4.20
C ARG A 186 -25.76 -35.72 -3.28
N LYS A 187 -26.28 -35.35 -2.10
CA LYS A 187 -26.93 -36.30 -1.19
C LYS A 187 -28.10 -37.01 -1.86
N ILE A 188 -28.97 -36.26 -2.55
CA ILE A 188 -30.11 -36.81 -3.30
C ILE A 188 -29.65 -37.78 -4.41
N ILE A 189 -28.57 -37.43 -5.14
CA ILE A 189 -27.99 -38.32 -6.16
C ILE A 189 -27.48 -39.62 -5.53
N ASP A 190 -26.82 -39.55 -4.38
CA ASP A 190 -26.30 -40.72 -3.70
C ASP A 190 -27.44 -41.60 -3.13
N GLU A 191 -28.51 -40.99 -2.62
CA GLU A 191 -29.75 -41.69 -2.25
C GLU A 191 -30.38 -42.42 -3.45
N HIS A 192 -30.49 -41.77 -4.61
CA HIS A 192 -31.00 -42.41 -5.84
C HIS A 192 -30.09 -43.51 -6.36
N ARG A 193 -28.77 -43.38 -6.20
CA ARG A 193 -27.81 -44.46 -6.55
C ARG A 193 -27.98 -45.67 -5.64
N ALA A 194 -28.14 -45.44 -4.33
CA ALA A 194 -28.42 -46.51 -3.38
C ALA A 194 -29.75 -47.19 -3.69
N GLU A 195 -30.80 -46.43 -4.02
CA GLU A 195 -32.09 -46.98 -4.41
C GLU A 195 -32.00 -47.82 -5.69
N ARG A 196 -31.29 -47.34 -6.71
CA ARG A 196 -31.04 -48.12 -7.92
C ARG A 196 -30.34 -49.44 -7.61
N ALA A 197 -29.30 -49.42 -6.78
CA ALA A 197 -28.58 -50.63 -6.38
C ALA A 197 -29.50 -51.64 -5.67
N ARG A 198 -30.40 -51.16 -4.78
CA ARG A 198 -31.42 -52.02 -4.15
C ARG A 198 -32.37 -52.63 -5.18
N MET A 199 -32.84 -51.84 -6.13
CA MET A 199 -33.72 -52.32 -7.20
C MET A 199 -33.03 -53.36 -8.09
N ASP A 200 -31.77 -53.14 -8.46
CA ASP A 200 -30.98 -54.10 -9.25
C ASP A 200 -30.79 -55.43 -8.49
N GLU A 201 -30.60 -55.37 -7.17
CA GLU A 201 -30.57 -56.57 -6.31
C GLU A 201 -31.92 -57.32 -6.34
N VAL A 202 -33.04 -56.61 -6.29
CA VAL A 202 -34.38 -57.22 -6.42
C VAL A 202 -34.57 -57.85 -7.81
N TYR A 203 -34.16 -57.17 -8.88
CA TYR A 203 -34.28 -57.70 -10.24
C TYR A 203 -33.41 -58.95 -10.45
N THR A 204 -32.18 -58.96 -9.93
CA THR A 204 -31.30 -60.14 -10.00
C THR A 204 -31.86 -61.31 -9.19
N LYS A 205 -32.39 -61.07 -7.99
CA LYS A 205 -33.11 -62.10 -7.20
C LYS A 205 -34.31 -62.65 -7.96
N MET A 206 -35.17 -61.79 -8.50
CA MET A 206 -36.34 -62.21 -9.28
C MET A 206 -35.93 -63.02 -10.53
N SER A 207 -34.87 -62.61 -11.22
CA SER A 207 -34.35 -63.32 -12.40
C SER A 207 -33.81 -64.71 -12.05
N THR A 208 -33.03 -64.82 -10.96
CA THR A 208 -32.52 -66.11 -10.48
C THR A 208 -33.64 -67.03 -10.00
N GLU A 209 -34.61 -66.52 -9.24
CA GLU A 209 -35.81 -67.27 -8.84
C GLU A 209 -36.60 -67.76 -10.05
N MET A 210 -36.81 -66.92 -11.07
CA MET A 210 -37.48 -67.30 -12.30
C MET A 210 -36.74 -68.43 -13.01
N MET A 211 -35.41 -68.36 -13.14
CA MET A 211 -34.59 -69.42 -13.75
C MET A 211 -34.67 -70.72 -12.94
N THR A 212 -34.63 -70.66 -11.61
CA THR A 212 -34.78 -71.87 -10.77
C THR A 212 -36.15 -72.51 -10.92
N LYS A 213 -37.23 -71.70 -11.03
CA LYS A 213 -38.59 -72.19 -11.29
C LYS A 213 -38.71 -72.81 -12.68
N THR A 214 -38.14 -72.19 -13.72
CA THR A 214 -38.11 -72.76 -15.07
C THR A 214 -37.38 -74.10 -15.10
N ASN A 215 -36.23 -74.20 -14.43
CA ASN A 215 -35.49 -75.47 -14.31
C ASN A 215 -36.30 -76.53 -13.54
N LYS A 216 -37.02 -76.15 -12.48
CA LYS A 216 -37.91 -77.07 -11.75
C LYS A 216 -39.06 -77.56 -12.62
N ILE A 217 -39.68 -76.66 -13.40
CA ILE A 217 -40.73 -77.02 -14.37
C ILE A 217 -40.20 -78.00 -15.42
N ALA A 218 -38.98 -77.78 -15.94
CA ALA A 218 -38.34 -78.69 -16.88
C ALA A 218 -38.14 -80.09 -16.28
N ARG A 219 -37.61 -80.20 -15.05
CA ARG A 219 -37.46 -81.50 -14.36
C ARG A 219 -38.79 -82.23 -14.17
N VAL A 220 -39.82 -81.51 -13.69
CA VAL A 220 -41.15 -82.10 -13.53
C VAL A 220 -41.73 -82.53 -14.88
N ARG A 221 -41.46 -81.79 -15.96
CA ARG A 221 -41.87 -82.19 -17.32
C ARG A 221 -41.18 -83.48 -17.76
N ASP A 222 -39.89 -83.62 -17.48
CA ASP A 222 -39.12 -84.83 -17.80
C ASP A 222 -39.63 -86.04 -16.98
N GLU A 223 -39.93 -85.84 -15.69
CA GLU A 223 -40.55 -86.86 -14.83
C GLU A 223 -41.93 -87.28 -15.36
N VAL A 224 -42.77 -86.31 -15.75
CA VAL A 224 -44.08 -86.59 -16.36
C VAL A 224 -43.94 -87.34 -17.69
N ALA A 225 -42.96 -86.98 -18.52
CA ALA A 225 -42.68 -87.68 -19.77
C ALA A 225 -42.25 -89.14 -19.52
N LYS A 226 -41.39 -89.36 -18.50
CA LYS A 226 -40.99 -90.70 -18.07
C LYS A 226 -42.18 -91.53 -17.58
N LEU A 227 -43.04 -90.96 -16.73
CA LEU A 227 -44.25 -91.63 -16.25
C LEU A 227 -45.20 -91.98 -17.41
N ARG A 228 -45.34 -91.10 -18.40
CA ARG A 228 -46.14 -91.39 -19.60
C ARG A 228 -45.57 -92.57 -20.39
N GLN A 229 -44.25 -92.64 -20.53
CA GLN A 229 -43.59 -93.78 -21.19
C GLN A 229 -43.75 -95.07 -20.38
N GLU A 230 -43.63 -95.02 -19.06
CA GLU A 230 -43.88 -96.18 -18.18
C GLU A 230 -45.33 -96.66 -18.31
N ILE A 231 -46.30 -95.74 -18.37
CA ILE A 231 -47.72 -96.06 -18.64
C ILE A 231 -47.87 -96.74 -20.01
N GLU A 232 -47.30 -96.17 -21.07
CA GLU A 232 -47.39 -96.73 -22.43
C GLU A 232 -46.82 -98.16 -22.50
N VAL A 233 -45.69 -98.42 -21.82
CA VAL A 233 -45.13 -99.78 -21.71
C VAL A 233 -46.09 -100.72 -20.98
N THR A 234 -46.66 -100.29 -19.85
CA THR A 234 -47.63 -101.12 -19.11
C THR A 234 -48.91 -101.37 -19.89
N GLU A 235 -49.39 -100.40 -20.68
CA GLU A 235 -50.54 -100.56 -21.57
C GLU A 235 -50.24 -101.58 -22.68
N GLN A 236 -49.04 -101.54 -23.27
CA GLN A 236 -48.58 -102.54 -24.25
C GLN A 236 -48.47 -103.94 -23.63
N GLU A 237 -47.96 -104.06 -22.39
CA GLU A 237 -47.91 -105.33 -21.66
C GLU A 237 -49.31 -105.88 -21.38
N ILE A 238 -50.26 -105.04 -20.96
CA ILE A 238 -51.66 -105.42 -20.75
C ILE A 238 -52.26 -105.95 -22.06
N GLU A 239 -52.05 -105.24 -23.18
CA GLU A 239 -52.58 -105.65 -24.48
C GLU A 239 -51.94 -106.96 -24.96
N SER A 240 -50.63 -107.17 -24.73
CA SER A 240 -49.96 -108.43 -25.02
C SER A 240 -50.54 -109.60 -24.22
N VAL A 241 -50.72 -109.42 -22.90
CA VAL A 241 -51.32 -110.45 -22.02
C VAL A 241 -52.76 -110.72 -22.43
N ARG A 242 -53.50 -109.68 -22.85
CA ARG A 242 -54.87 -109.83 -23.35
C ARG A 242 -54.91 -110.69 -24.62
N LEU A 243 -54.05 -110.42 -25.61
CA LEU A 243 -53.94 -111.21 -26.84
C LEU A 243 -53.54 -112.66 -26.55
N GLU A 244 -52.55 -112.87 -25.66
CA GLU A 244 -52.18 -114.22 -25.21
C GLU A 244 -53.35 -114.94 -24.53
N GLY A 245 -54.13 -114.22 -23.71
CA GLY A 245 -55.34 -114.73 -23.08
C GLY A 245 -56.40 -115.16 -24.11
N GLU A 246 -56.67 -114.33 -25.11
CA GLU A 246 -57.58 -114.63 -26.23
C GLU A 246 -57.10 -115.87 -27.01
N GLU A 247 -55.79 -116.02 -27.25
CA GLU A 247 -55.22 -117.22 -27.88
C GLU A 247 -55.38 -118.49 -27.03
N TRP A 248 -55.16 -118.39 -25.72
CA TRP A 248 -55.33 -119.51 -24.78
C TRP A 248 -56.79 -119.94 -24.69
N GLU A 249 -57.72 -118.99 -24.59
CA GLU A 249 -59.16 -119.25 -24.63
C GLU A 249 -59.54 -119.96 -25.93
N ALA A 250 -59.09 -119.45 -27.08
CA ALA A 250 -59.32 -120.10 -28.37
C ALA A 250 -58.72 -121.53 -28.45
N LYS A 251 -57.53 -121.76 -27.87
CA LYS A 251 -56.92 -123.12 -27.79
C LYS A 251 -57.75 -124.04 -26.91
N CYS A 252 -58.19 -123.58 -25.74
CA CYS A 252 -59.04 -124.32 -24.81
C CYS A 252 -60.39 -124.64 -25.44
N ASP A 253 -61.04 -123.68 -26.10
CA ASP A 253 -62.30 -123.86 -26.82
C ASP A 253 -62.18 -124.88 -27.95
N ARG A 254 -61.12 -124.81 -28.76
CA ARG A 254 -60.82 -125.83 -29.79
C ARG A 254 -60.65 -127.21 -29.16
N ARG A 255 -59.91 -127.32 -28.05
CA ARG A 255 -59.69 -128.60 -27.36
C ARG A 255 -60.99 -129.13 -26.75
N ALA A 256 -61.81 -128.27 -26.15
CA ALA A 256 -63.13 -128.60 -25.63
C ALA A 256 -64.06 -129.08 -26.75
N ALA A 257 -64.05 -128.41 -27.91
CA ALA A 257 -64.82 -128.83 -29.09
C ALA A 257 -64.38 -130.22 -29.60
N ILE A 258 -63.08 -130.49 -29.66
CA ILE A 258 -62.53 -131.81 -29.98
C ILE A 258 -62.98 -132.85 -28.95
N LEU A 259 -62.86 -132.57 -27.65
CA LEU A 259 -63.30 -133.48 -26.58
C LEU A 259 -64.80 -133.75 -26.65
N ILE A 260 -65.63 -132.75 -26.98
CA ILE A 260 -67.08 -132.94 -27.20
C ILE A 260 -67.31 -133.82 -28.44
N GLN A 261 -66.53 -133.67 -29.50
CA GLN A 261 -66.62 -134.52 -30.69
C GLN A 261 -66.16 -135.96 -30.38
N GLU A 262 -65.11 -136.15 -29.60
CA GLU A 262 -64.64 -137.44 -29.11
C GLU A 262 -65.68 -138.09 -28.18
N LEU A 263 -66.28 -137.35 -27.26
CA LEU A 263 -67.37 -137.80 -26.40
C LEU A 263 -68.61 -138.18 -27.22
N LYS A 264 -68.98 -137.40 -28.25
CA LYS A 264 -70.01 -137.79 -29.21
C LYS A 264 -69.62 -139.07 -29.95
N GLY A 265 -68.36 -139.22 -30.35
CA GLY A 265 -67.83 -140.45 -30.95
C GLY A 265 -67.85 -141.64 -29.99
N VAL A 266 -67.61 -141.44 -28.69
CA VAL A 266 -67.71 -142.46 -27.65
C VAL A 266 -69.17 -142.77 -27.32
N VAL A 267 -70.08 -141.81 -27.35
CA VAL A 267 -71.54 -142.04 -27.21
C VAL A 267 -72.10 -142.79 -28.41
N LEU A 268 -71.61 -142.50 -29.63
CA LEU A 268 -71.90 -143.30 -30.83
C LEU A 268 -71.29 -144.71 -30.74
N ARG A 269 -70.08 -144.87 -30.19
CA ARG A 269 -69.45 -146.19 -29.94
C ARG A 269 -70.03 -146.94 -28.73
N LYS A 270 -70.69 -146.27 -27.78
CA LYS A 270 -71.38 -146.87 -26.62
C LYS A 270 -72.85 -147.19 -26.89
N LYS A 271 -73.42 -146.76 -28.02
CA LYS A 271 -74.78 -147.15 -28.45
C LYS A 271 -74.82 -148.51 -29.17
N ASP A 272 -73.67 -149.01 -29.63
CA ASP A 272 -73.51 -150.33 -30.25
C ASP A 272 -72.31 -151.10 -29.65
N ALA A 273 -72.33 -151.38 -28.33
CA ALA A 273 -71.67 -152.52 -27.70
C ALA A 273 -71.83 -152.44 -26.18
N LYS A 274 -72.84 -153.17 -25.70
CA LYS A 274 -72.96 -153.60 -24.31
C LYS A 274 -71.88 -154.66 -24.03
N ASP A 275 -71.42 -154.66 -22.78
CA ASP A 275 -70.77 -155.75 -22.04
C ASP A 275 -69.24 -155.85 -21.99
N LEU A 276 -68.77 -156.04 -20.75
CA LEU A 276 -67.44 -156.39 -20.23
C LEU A 276 -66.46 -155.22 -20.16
N GLY A 277 -65.77 -154.89 -19.07
CA GLY A 277 -65.53 -155.53 -17.79
C GLY A 277 -64.15 -155.07 -17.29
N ASN A 278 -64.09 -154.60 -16.03
CA ASN A 278 -62.92 -154.46 -15.15
C ASN A 278 -61.73 -153.54 -15.51
N GLY A 279 -61.30 -152.76 -14.50
CA GLY A 279 -59.92 -152.90 -14.00
C GLY A 279 -59.02 -151.67 -13.97
N LYS A 280 -58.98 -151.03 -12.80
CA LYS A 280 -57.76 -150.61 -12.04
C LYS A 280 -56.81 -149.51 -12.59
N THR A 281 -56.68 -148.48 -11.73
CA THR A 281 -55.42 -147.86 -11.22
C THR A 281 -54.48 -147.11 -12.16
N PHE A 282 -54.15 -145.87 -11.77
CA PHE A 282 -52.82 -145.26 -11.49
C PHE A 282 -53.01 -143.74 -11.61
N GLU A 283 -52.98 -142.93 -10.55
CA GLU A 283 -51.89 -142.67 -9.60
C GLU A 283 -50.69 -141.96 -10.24
N GLN A 284 -50.41 -140.77 -9.70
CA GLN A 284 -49.09 -140.19 -9.45
C GLN A 284 -48.36 -139.34 -10.52
N LEU A 285 -47.84 -138.22 -9.96
CA LEU A 285 -46.64 -137.45 -10.32
C LEU A 285 -46.79 -136.49 -11.52
N GLY A 286 -46.22 -135.30 -11.48
CA GLY A 286 -45.19 -134.79 -10.60
C GLY A 286 -44.52 -133.62 -11.31
N GLU A 287 -43.88 -132.80 -10.50
CA GLU A 287 -43.13 -131.61 -10.87
C GLU A 287 -41.97 -131.88 -11.85
N ASN A 288 -41.53 -130.77 -12.47
CA ASN A 288 -40.15 -130.40 -12.82
C ASN A 288 -39.57 -130.57 -14.24
N GLU A 289 -38.90 -129.45 -14.60
CA GLU A 289 -37.67 -129.27 -15.39
C GLU A 289 -37.65 -129.32 -16.91
N LEU A 290 -37.20 -128.19 -17.52
CA LEU A 290 -36.23 -128.09 -18.65
C LEU A 290 -36.04 -126.60 -19.01
N LEU A 291 -35.21 -125.82 -18.30
CA LEU A 291 -33.76 -125.63 -18.51
C LEU A 291 -33.15 -126.25 -19.78
N LYS A 292 -33.04 -125.49 -20.88
CA LYS A 292 -31.83 -125.29 -21.74
C LYS A 292 -32.16 -124.82 -23.16
N HIS A 293 -31.63 -123.65 -23.53
CA HIS A 293 -30.98 -123.31 -24.81
C HIS A 293 -30.34 -121.92 -24.59
N VAL A 294 -29.10 -121.80 -24.09
CA VAL A 294 -27.80 -121.84 -24.80
C VAL A 294 -27.74 -120.96 -26.05
N SER A 295 -27.20 -119.74 -25.83
CA SER A 295 -26.05 -119.11 -26.49
C SER A 295 -25.81 -119.27 -28.00
N LYS A 296 -25.75 -118.13 -28.72
CA LYS A 296 -24.67 -117.71 -29.65
C LYS A 296 -25.14 -116.56 -30.56
N ALA A 297 -24.56 -115.37 -30.44
CA ALA A 297 -24.30 -114.44 -31.55
C ALA A 297 -23.56 -113.18 -31.07
N THR A 298 -22.26 -113.34 -30.79
CA THR A 298 -21.27 -112.27 -30.90
C THR A 298 -20.14 -112.80 -31.78
N GLN A 299 -19.66 -111.95 -32.68
CA GLN A 299 -18.46 -112.07 -33.53
C GLN A 299 -18.61 -112.68 -34.93
N SER A 300 -18.81 -111.78 -35.90
CA SER A 300 -18.14 -111.69 -37.21
C SER A 300 -18.76 -110.45 -37.89
N GLU A 301 -18.09 -109.42 -38.38
CA GLU A 301 -16.91 -109.39 -39.23
C GLU A 301 -16.12 -108.08 -39.00
N ASP A 302 -14.86 -108.22 -38.61
CA ASP A 302 -13.82 -107.25 -38.90
C ASP A 302 -13.18 -107.64 -40.24
N GLN A 303 -13.38 -106.81 -41.27
CA GLN A 303 -12.44 -106.74 -42.39
C GLN A 303 -12.21 -105.28 -42.81
N SER A 304 -10.93 -104.88 -42.76
CA SER A 304 -10.24 -103.81 -43.51
C SER A 304 -10.02 -102.43 -42.86
N PRO A 305 -8.87 -102.21 -42.18
CA PRO A 305 -8.27 -100.88 -42.07
C PRO A 305 -6.78 -100.89 -42.46
N ALA A 306 -6.45 -101.02 -43.75
CA ALA A 306 -5.05 -100.88 -44.21
C ALA A 306 -4.84 -99.90 -45.38
N ARG A 307 -5.89 -99.26 -45.91
CA ARG A 307 -5.77 -98.19 -46.93
C ARG A 307 -6.35 -96.82 -46.52
N ARG A 308 -6.73 -96.64 -45.26
CA ARG A 308 -7.26 -95.38 -44.70
C ARG A 308 -6.29 -94.63 -43.76
N ASN A 309 -5.00 -95.00 -43.77
CA ASN A 309 -4.01 -94.42 -42.83
C ASN A 309 -3.01 -93.43 -43.46
N LYS A 310 -2.93 -93.30 -44.80
CA LYS A 310 -2.10 -92.24 -45.43
C LYS A 310 -2.81 -90.88 -45.53
N TRP A 311 -4.12 -90.87 -45.75
CA TRP A 311 -4.92 -89.63 -45.73
C TRP A 311 -5.12 -89.07 -44.33
N LYS A 312 -5.33 -89.91 -43.31
CA LYS A 312 -5.46 -89.45 -41.92
C LYS A 312 -4.15 -88.92 -41.34
N SER A 313 -3.00 -89.47 -41.73
CA SER A 313 -1.68 -88.96 -41.31
C SER A 313 -1.31 -87.63 -41.99
N GLY A 314 -1.61 -87.48 -43.29
CA GLY A 314 -1.44 -86.21 -44.01
C GLY A 314 -2.40 -85.11 -43.52
N GLN A 315 -3.66 -85.46 -43.25
CA GLN A 315 -4.64 -84.55 -42.67
C GLN A 315 -4.27 -84.12 -41.25
N ALA A 316 -3.77 -85.04 -40.41
CA ALA A 316 -3.25 -84.71 -39.08
C ALA A 316 -2.05 -83.75 -39.14
N LYS A 317 -1.12 -83.97 -40.09
CA LYS A 317 0.03 -83.09 -40.29
C LYS A 317 -0.39 -81.70 -40.77
N VAL A 318 -1.29 -81.60 -41.76
CA VAL A 318 -1.82 -80.32 -42.24
C VAL A 318 -2.60 -79.58 -41.13
N THR A 319 -3.38 -80.28 -40.31
CA THR A 319 -4.05 -79.65 -39.15
C THR A 319 -3.07 -79.20 -38.08
N MET A 320 -1.97 -79.93 -37.86
CA MET A 320 -0.93 -79.55 -36.91
C MET A 320 -0.13 -78.36 -37.42
N ASP A 321 0.27 -78.35 -38.69
CA ASP A 321 0.98 -77.24 -39.33
C ASP A 321 0.09 -75.98 -39.37
N ALA A 322 -1.22 -76.12 -39.63
CA ALA A 322 -2.18 -75.01 -39.55
C ALA A 322 -2.37 -74.50 -38.11
N MET A 323 -2.34 -75.39 -37.10
CA MET A 323 -2.37 -74.97 -35.69
C MET A 323 -1.06 -74.28 -35.27
N LEU A 324 0.10 -74.77 -35.70
CA LEU A 324 1.39 -74.15 -35.42
C LEU A 324 1.52 -72.79 -36.11
N ALA A 325 1.05 -72.65 -37.34
CA ALA A 325 0.98 -71.35 -38.03
C ALA A 325 0.11 -70.36 -37.25
N LYS A 326 -1.10 -70.76 -36.82
CA LYS A 326 -1.96 -69.92 -35.97
C LYS A 326 -1.34 -69.57 -34.62
N LEU A 327 -0.64 -70.50 -33.98
CA LEU A 327 0.07 -70.23 -32.73
C LEU A 327 1.22 -69.24 -32.94
N ASN A 328 1.93 -69.31 -34.06
CA ASN A 328 3.00 -68.37 -34.37
C ASN A 328 2.46 -66.98 -34.75
N GLU A 329 1.35 -66.91 -35.49
CA GLU A 329 0.61 -65.67 -35.72
C GLU A 329 0.15 -65.05 -34.39
N ASN A 330 -0.48 -65.84 -33.51
CA ASN A 330 -0.89 -65.38 -32.18
C ASN A 330 0.30 -64.90 -31.33
N ARG A 331 1.46 -65.57 -31.42
CA ARG A 331 2.70 -65.12 -30.76
C ARG A 331 3.14 -63.75 -31.27
N MET A 332 3.14 -63.54 -32.58
CA MET A 332 3.49 -62.23 -33.15
C MET A 332 2.47 -61.14 -32.80
N PHE A 333 1.18 -61.46 -32.73
CA PHE A 333 0.15 -60.52 -32.27
C PHE A 333 0.36 -60.12 -30.81
N LEU A 334 0.70 -61.07 -29.94
CA LEU A 334 1.03 -60.78 -28.55
C LEU A 334 2.27 -59.89 -28.45
N GLU A 335 3.34 -60.22 -29.17
CA GLU A 335 4.59 -59.44 -29.18
C GLU A 335 4.34 -58.00 -29.65
N LYS A 336 3.55 -57.82 -30.71
CA LYS A 336 3.15 -56.49 -31.19
C LYS A 336 2.23 -55.73 -30.22
N MET A 337 1.35 -56.42 -29.51
CA MET A 337 0.54 -55.79 -28.45
C MET A 337 1.41 -55.34 -27.27
N TYR A 338 2.41 -56.13 -26.88
CA TYR A 338 3.34 -55.76 -25.82
C TYR A 338 4.19 -54.55 -26.22
N GLU A 339 4.74 -54.50 -27.45
CA GLU A 339 5.49 -53.33 -27.95
C GLU A 339 4.65 -52.05 -27.94
N VAL A 340 3.39 -52.11 -28.41
CA VAL A 340 2.47 -50.96 -28.40
C VAL A 340 2.16 -50.54 -26.96
N SER A 341 1.93 -51.50 -26.07
CA SER A 341 1.68 -51.23 -24.65
C SER A 341 2.90 -50.61 -23.95
N GLU A 342 4.12 -51.03 -24.29
CA GLU A 342 5.35 -50.46 -23.73
C GLU A 342 5.59 -49.03 -24.23
N ALA A 343 5.34 -48.76 -25.51
CA ALA A 343 5.44 -47.41 -26.08
C ALA A 343 4.43 -46.44 -25.42
N GLU A 344 3.16 -46.84 -25.30
CA GLU A 344 2.15 -46.05 -24.60
C GLU A 344 2.48 -45.85 -23.12
N GLN A 345 3.02 -46.87 -22.46
CA GLN A 345 3.44 -46.77 -21.06
C GLN A 345 4.63 -45.83 -20.90
N PHE A 346 5.58 -45.83 -21.83
CA PHE A 346 6.71 -44.91 -21.85
C PHE A 346 6.26 -43.46 -22.05
N GLU A 347 5.34 -43.19 -22.98
CA GLU A 347 4.77 -41.85 -23.16
C GLU A 347 4.04 -41.36 -21.90
N ARG A 348 3.28 -42.23 -21.23
CA ARG A 348 2.62 -41.88 -19.95
C ARG A 348 3.63 -41.57 -18.85
N VAL A 349 4.73 -42.32 -18.77
CA VAL A 349 5.80 -42.05 -17.80
C VAL A 349 6.50 -40.73 -18.09
N GLN A 350 6.76 -40.40 -19.36
CA GLN A 350 7.29 -39.09 -19.73
C GLN A 350 6.34 -37.95 -19.35
N TYR A 351 5.04 -38.11 -19.60
CA TYR A 351 4.04 -37.13 -19.20
C TYR A 351 3.97 -36.94 -17.68
N VAL A 352 4.06 -38.04 -16.90
CA VAL A 352 4.13 -37.96 -15.43
C VAL A 352 5.40 -37.23 -14.97
N ASN A 353 6.54 -37.44 -15.62
CA ASN A 353 7.78 -36.73 -15.30
C ASN A 353 7.67 -35.23 -15.62
N GLN A 354 7.07 -34.85 -16.75
CA GLN A 354 6.79 -33.44 -17.08
C GLN A 354 5.87 -32.80 -16.05
N LEU A 355 4.79 -33.48 -15.65
CA LEU A 355 3.91 -32.99 -14.58
C LEU A 355 4.64 -32.86 -13.24
N ALA A 356 5.57 -33.76 -12.92
CA ALA A 356 6.37 -33.65 -11.70
C ALA A 356 7.30 -32.42 -11.73
N GLU A 357 7.89 -32.11 -12.88
CA GLU A 357 8.70 -30.91 -13.09
C GLU A 357 7.86 -29.62 -12.99
N GLU A 358 6.69 -29.58 -13.62
CA GLU A 358 5.74 -28.46 -13.51
C GLU A 358 5.29 -28.22 -12.06
N ILE A 359 5.02 -29.29 -11.31
CA ILE A 359 4.68 -29.19 -9.88
C ILE A 359 5.84 -28.59 -9.09
N GLU A 360 7.08 -28.97 -9.38
CA GLU A 360 8.25 -28.43 -8.67
C GLU A 360 8.49 -26.96 -9.02
N ASN A 361 8.32 -26.57 -10.29
CA ASN A 361 8.38 -25.19 -10.73
C ASN A 361 7.32 -24.32 -10.00
N HIS A 362 6.07 -24.79 -9.93
CA HIS A 362 5.02 -24.10 -9.18
C HIS A 362 5.30 -24.03 -7.68
N ARG A 363 5.95 -25.03 -7.07
CA ARG A 363 6.38 -24.95 -5.67
C ARG A 363 7.45 -23.88 -5.45
N GLN A 364 8.40 -23.75 -6.37
CA GLN A 364 9.42 -22.71 -6.32
C GLN A 364 8.80 -21.31 -6.47
N GLU A 365 7.91 -21.11 -7.44
CA GLU A 365 7.16 -19.86 -7.62
C GLU A 365 6.33 -19.51 -6.39
N SER A 366 5.61 -20.49 -5.83
CA SER A 366 4.83 -20.33 -4.61
C SER A 366 5.69 -19.90 -3.42
N THR A 367 6.93 -20.40 -3.34
CA THR A 367 7.89 -20.04 -2.30
C THR A 367 8.42 -18.62 -2.49
N LYS A 368 8.81 -18.25 -3.72
CA LYS A 368 9.18 -16.87 -4.09
C LYS A 368 8.08 -15.86 -3.76
N MET A 369 6.82 -16.19 -4.06
CA MET A 369 5.66 -15.36 -3.74
C MET A 369 5.44 -15.23 -2.23
N ARG A 370 5.63 -16.30 -1.46
CA ARG A 370 5.58 -16.25 0.02
C ARG A 370 6.66 -15.34 0.59
N GLU A 371 7.88 -15.40 0.06
CA GLU A 371 9.00 -14.53 0.46
C GLU A 371 8.75 -13.06 0.12
N GLU A 372 8.21 -12.77 -1.07
CA GLU A 372 7.81 -11.41 -1.48
C GLU A 372 6.72 -10.85 -0.55
N ILE A 373 5.70 -11.64 -0.24
CA ILE A 373 4.67 -11.27 0.74
C ILE A 373 5.30 -10.99 2.11
N GLY A 374 6.29 -11.79 2.52
CA GLY A 374 7.06 -11.56 3.74
C GLY A 374 7.80 -10.21 3.74
N ARG A 375 8.51 -9.90 2.66
CA ARG A 375 9.22 -8.62 2.49
C ARG A 375 8.27 -7.43 2.48
N LEU A 376 7.16 -7.51 1.75
CA LEU A 376 6.15 -6.45 1.69
C LEU A 376 5.49 -6.21 3.06
N LYS A 377 5.24 -7.28 3.83
CA LYS A 377 4.76 -7.13 5.22
C LYS A 377 5.77 -6.43 6.12
N GLN A 378 7.05 -6.79 6.05
CA GLN A 378 8.11 -6.12 6.83
C GLN A 378 8.25 -4.64 6.46
N LEU A 379 8.16 -4.30 5.17
CA LEU A 379 8.15 -2.90 4.71
C LEU A 379 6.93 -2.13 5.20
N LYS A 380 5.76 -2.78 5.23
CA LYS A 380 4.55 -2.19 5.77
C LYS A 380 4.70 -1.93 7.28
N ASP A 381 5.17 -2.92 8.03
CA ASP A 381 5.34 -2.82 9.47
C ASP A 381 6.37 -1.74 9.85
N SER A 382 7.42 -1.54 9.04
CA SER A 382 8.40 -0.46 9.26
C SER A 382 7.80 0.93 9.01
N VAL A 383 7.02 1.09 7.94
CA VAL A 383 6.29 2.34 7.66
C VAL A 383 5.25 2.62 8.75
N ASP A 384 4.52 1.61 9.19
CA ASP A 384 3.53 1.73 10.27
C ASP A 384 4.22 2.13 11.59
N PHE A 385 5.41 1.58 11.88
CA PHE A 385 6.21 1.97 13.05
C PHE A 385 6.70 3.42 12.97
N GLU A 386 7.17 3.88 11.80
CA GLU A 386 7.55 5.29 11.60
C GLU A 386 6.36 6.24 11.74
N GLN A 387 5.19 5.86 11.19
CA GLN A 387 3.96 6.62 11.36
C GLN A 387 3.54 6.70 12.83
N MET A 388 3.60 5.58 13.55
CA MET A 388 3.26 5.53 14.98
C MET A 388 4.22 6.41 15.81
N LYS A 389 5.52 6.38 15.53
CA LYS A 389 6.51 7.25 16.17
C LYS A 389 6.21 8.73 15.91
N ARG A 390 5.85 9.10 14.68
CA ARG A 390 5.49 10.48 14.33
C ARG A 390 4.20 10.94 15.02
N ILE A 391 3.21 10.05 15.15
CA ILE A 391 1.98 10.32 15.90
C ILE A 391 2.29 10.56 17.38
N GLU A 392 3.16 9.75 17.99
CA GLU A 392 3.54 9.89 19.39
C GLU A 392 4.32 11.19 19.67
N GLU A 393 5.22 11.59 18.75
CA GLU A 393 5.89 12.89 18.81
C GLU A 393 4.90 14.06 18.71
N LEU A 394 3.89 13.96 17.84
CA LEU A 394 2.85 14.98 17.70
C LEU A 394 1.95 15.05 18.94
N ARG A 395 1.59 13.89 19.53
CA ARG A 395 0.85 13.82 20.79
C ARG A 395 1.62 14.48 21.93
N SER A 396 2.91 14.21 22.04
CA SER A 396 3.80 14.83 23.03
C SER A 396 3.86 16.36 22.86
N LYS A 397 3.95 16.86 21.62
CA LYS A 397 3.94 18.31 21.33
C LYS A 397 2.61 18.97 21.68
N ILE A 398 1.49 18.31 21.38
CA ILE A 398 0.15 18.80 21.74
C ILE A 398 0.00 18.84 23.25
N GLN A 399 0.43 17.80 23.96
CA GLN A 399 0.39 17.73 25.41
C GLN A 399 1.20 18.88 26.04
N TYR A 400 2.45 19.08 25.60
CA TYR A 400 3.29 20.19 26.06
C TYR A 400 2.64 21.57 25.81
N THR A 401 2.00 21.74 24.64
CA THR A 401 1.30 23.00 24.31
C THR A 401 0.09 23.23 25.21
N ASN A 402 -0.66 22.16 25.53
CA ASN A 402 -1.78 22.22 26.46
C ASN A 402 -1.33 22.54 27.89
N GLU A 403 -0.23 21.95 28.34
CA GLU A 403 0.38 22.25 29.65
C GLU A 403 0.83 23.72 29.72
N GLN A 404 1.51 24.23 28.69
CA GLN A 404 1.86 25.66 28.62
C GLN A 404 0.63 26.57 28.61
N LYS A 405 -0.42 26.20 27.88
CA LYS A 405 -1.68 26.96 27.86
C LYS A 405 -2.28 27.00 29.27
N LYS A 406 -2.35 25.86 29.96
CA LYS A 406 -2.87 25.76 31.32
C LYS A 406 -2.08 26.65 32.29
N VAL A 407 -0.75 26.68 32.20
CA VAL A 407 0.09 27.57 33.03
C VAL A 407 -0.22 29.05 32.76
N LYS A 408 -0.46 29.43 31.51
CA LYS A 408 -0.85 30.81 31.16
C LYS A 408 -2.26 31.15 31.64
N ASP A 409 -3.20 30.23 31.50
CA ASP A 409 -4.58 30.40 31.98
C ASP A 409 -4.60 30.53 33.50
N ASP A 410 -3.82 29.73 34.24
CA ASP A 410 -3.64 29.84 35.70
C ASP A 410 -3.00 31.18 36.10
N ALA A 411 -2.02 31.67 35.34
CA ALA A 411 -1.41 32.99 35.57
C ALA A 411 -2.39 34.13 35.33
N ASN A 412 -3.20 34.04 34.27
CA ASN A 412 -4.28 35.00 33.99
C ASN A 412 -5.34 34.99 35.10
N LEU A 413 -5.74 33.81 35.58
CA LEU A 413 -6.69 33.68 36.67
C LEU A 413 -6.17 34.33 37.95
N ARG A 414 -4.89 34.12 38.28
CA ARG A 414 -4.24 34.79 39.42
C ARG A 414 -4.20 36.31 39.26
N MET A 415 -3.89 36.80 38.05
CA MET A 415 -3.88 38.24 37.76
C MET A 415 -5.29 38.83 37.86
N GLN A 416 -6.31 38.15 37.35
CA GLN A 416 -7.70 38.58 37.45
C GLN A 416 -8.15 38.64 38.92
N THR A 417 -7.82 37.59 39.70
CA THR A 417 -8.11 37.55 41.14
C THR A 417 -7.43 38.72 41.87
N PHE A 418 -6.17 39.02 41.53
CA PHE A 418 -5.46 40.17 42.08
C PHE A 418 -6.12 41.50 41.72
N LEU A 419 -6.53 41.68 40.46
CA LEU A 419 -7.25 42.88 40.02
C LEU A 419 -8.60 43.04 40.73
N ASP A 420 -9.33 41.95 40.94
CA ASP A 420 -10.62 41.98 41.63
C ASP A 420 -10.47 42.34 43.12
N VAL A 421 -9.34 42.02 43.76
CA VAL A 421 -8.98 42.51 45.11
C VAL A 421 -8.55 43.98 45.10
N LEU A 422 -7.83 44.43 44.07
CA LEU A 422 -7.31 45.79 43.98
C LEU A 422 -8.40 46.82 43.65
N LYS A 423 -9.37 46.46 42.79
CA LYS A 423 -10.46 47.33 42.33
C LYS A 423 -11.19 48.04 43.47
N PRO A 424 -11.72 47.36 44.51
CA PRO A 424 -12.42 48.04 45.61
C PRO A 424 -11.53 49.04 46.36
N ALA A 425 -10.25 48.74 46.57
CA ALA A 425 -9.32 49.64 47.24
C ALA A 425 -9.06 50.90 46.42
N LEU A 426 -8.90 50.76 45.10
CA LEU A 426 -8.78 51.88 44.16
C LEU A 426 -10.03 52.76 44.13
N PHE A 427 -11.22 52.16 44.05
CA PHE A 427 -12.48 52.92 44.10
C PHE A 427 -12.69 53.63 45.44
N GLN A 428 -12.30 53.00 46.55
CA GLN A 428 -12.32 53.64 47.87
C GLN A 428 -11.35 54.82 47.94
N PHE A 429 -10.17 54.70 47.35
CA PHE A 429 -9.18 55.78 47.29
C PHE A 429 -9.65 56.94 46.40
N HIS A 430 -10.18 56.64 45.21
CA HIS A 430 -10.80 57.61 44.29
C HIS A 430 -11.90 58.42 45.00
N SER A 431 -12.75 57.74 45.79
CA SER A 431 -13.80 58.40 46.58
C SER A 431 -13.25 59.31 47.68
N ARG A 432 -12.07 59.01 48.24
CA ARG A 432 -11.44 59.78 49.33
C ARG A 432 -10.72 61.04 48.85
N ILE A 433 -10.22 61.07 47.61
CA ILE A 433 -9.55 62.26 47.03
C ILE A 433 -10.58 63.19 46.34
N GLU A 434 -11.88 62.91 46.51
CA GLU A 434 -12.96 63.73 45.95
C GLU A 434 -12.88 63.86 44.42
N CYS A 435 -12.35 62.83 43.73
CA CYS A 435 -12.42 62.76 42.28
C CYS A 435 -13.90 62.67 41.85
N ALA A 436 -14.29 63.38 40.78
CA ALA A 436 -15.68 63.46 40.31
C ALA A 436 -16.28 62.05 40.12
N SER A 437 -17.52 61.83 40.55
CA SER A 437 -18.09 60.48 40.72
C SER A 437 -18.27 59.71 39.40
N ALA A 438 -17.25 58.99 38.96
CA ALA A 438 -17.35 58.01 37.89
C ALA A 438 -17.75 56.64 38.47
N HIS A 439 -19.05 56.44 38.74
CA HIS A 439 -19.55 55.18 39.32
C HIS A 439 -19.49 53.95 38.39
N ASN A 440 -18.98 54.07 37.16
CA ASN A 440 -18.87 52.96 36.18
C ASN A 440 -17.61 53.02 35.29
N GLY A 441 -16.56 53.74 35.68
CA GLY A 441 -15.35 53.89 34.88
C GLY A 441 -14.47 52.63 34.87
N ASP A 442 -13.85 52.33 33.72
CA ASP A 442 -12.77 51.34 33.61
C ASP A 442 -11.62 51.69 34.59
N ILE A 443 -10.88 50.70 35.10
CA ILE A 443 -9.82 50.91 36.12
C ILE A 443 -8.80 51.96 35.64
N THR A 444 -8.54 51.96 34.34
CA THR A 444 -7.67 52.92 33.66
C THR A 444 -8.14 54.36 33.81
N GLN A 445 -9.45 54.60 33.71
CA GLN A 445 -10.04 55.91 33.91
C GLN A 445 -9.93 56.34 35.38
N VAL A 446 -10.24 55.44 36.31
CA VAL A 446 -10.14 55.71 37.76
C VAL A 446 -8.72 56.07 38.16
N LEU A 447 -7.70 55.39 37.60
CA LEU A 447 -6.30 55.72 37.83
C LEU A 447 -5.92 57.08 37.24
N SER A 448 -6.41 57.40 36.04
CA SER A 448 -6.17 58.70 35.40
C SER A 448 -6.76 59.85 36.22
N ASP A 449 -7.98 59.68 36.74
CA ASP A 449 -8.68 60.68 37.55
C ASP A 449 -7.98 60.87 38.92
N ILE A 450 -7.46 59.78 39.52
CA ILE A 450 -6.62 59.85 40.73
C ILE A 450 -5.33 60.63 40.44
N GLU A 451 -4.63 60.31 39.35
CA GLU A 451 -3.38 60.99 38.97
C GLU A 451 -3.58 62.49 38.77
N GLU A 452 -4.62 62.89 38.04
CA GLU A 452 -4.96 64.30 37.80
C GLU A 452 -5.25 65.05 39.10
N GLN A 453 -6.05 64.44 39.99
CA GLN A 453 -6.40 65.07 41.26
C GLN A 453 -5.20 65.17 42.21
N LEU A 454 -4.30 64.19 42.21
CA LEU A 454 -3.07 64.24 43.01
C LEU A 454 -2.14 65.36 42.53
N VAL A 455 -2.05 65.57 41.22
CA VAL A 455 -1.32 66.71 40.63
C VAL A 455 -1.95 68.03 41.06
N ASN A 456 -3.28 68.15 41.03
CA ASN A 456 -4.00 69.36 41.44
C ASN A 456 -3.78 69.69 42.93
N VAL A 457 -3.87 68.69 43.82
CA VAL A 457 -3.61 68.86 45.25
C VAL A 457 -2.17 69.30 45.51
N LEU A 458 -1.18 68.72 44.81
CA LEU A 458 0.22 69.10 44.92
C LEU A 458 0.47 70.53 44.42
N GLN A 459 -0.15 70.92 43.31
CA GLN A 459 -0.06 72.29 42.78
C GLN A 459 -0.70 73.31 43.73
N ALA A 460 -1.87 73.00 44.30
CA ALA A 460 -2.53 73.85 45.28
C ALA A 460 -1.71 74.00 46.56
N TYR A 461 -1.09 72.92 47.04
CA TYR A 461 -0.19 72.95 48.19
C TYR A 461 1.04 73.82 47.89
N HIS A 462 1.67 73.66 46.72
CA HIS A 462 2.81 74.47 46.32
C HIS A 462 2.45 75.96 46.21
N ALA A 463 1.29 76.29 45.62
CA ALA A 463 0.78 77.66 45.55
C ALA A 463 0.52 78.25 46.95
N LYS A 464 -0.02 77.44 47.88
CA LYS A 464 -0.26 77.84 49.27
C LYS A 464 1.06 78.12 50.00
N VAL A 465 2.06 77.24 49.87
CA VAL A 465 3.41 77.43 50.44
C VAL A 465 4.08 78.71 49.90
N GLU A 466 3.98 78.95 48.60
CA GLU A 466 4.54 80.16 47.97
C GLU A 466 3.78 81.44 48.37
N SER A 467 2.47 81.37 48.57
CA SER A 467 1.69 82.49 49.12
C SER A 467 2.06 82.81 50.58
N SER A 468 2.28 81.78 51.41
CA SER A 468 2.75 81.96 52.80
C SER A 468 4.20 82.48 52.90
N LYS A 469 5.01 82.35 51.83
CA LYS A 469 6.31 83.02 51.74
C LYS A 469 6.21 84.49 51.32
N LYS A 470 5.12 84.90 50.66
CA LYS A 470 4.91 86.29 50.21
C LYS A 470 4.34 87.22 51.28
N ASP A 471 3.65 86.70 52.29
CA ASP A 471 3.14 87.48 53.44
C ASP A 471 4.14 87.63 54.61
N GLY A 472 5.37 87.15 54.46
CA GLY A 472 6.42 87.23 55.48
C GLY A 472 7.68 87.93 54.98
N PHE A 473 7.69 89.25 54.94
CA PHE A 473 8.90 90.05 54.70
C PHE A 473 9.34 90.80 55.97
N LEU A 474 10.09 90.10 56.84
CA LEU A 474 11.17 90.64 57.69
C LEU A 474 12.19 89.51 57.98
N GLN A 475 13.48 89.88 58.03
CA GLN A 475 14.68 89.04 57.86
C GLN A 475 15.30 88.54 59.21
N PRO A 476 16.53 87.95 59.27
CA PRO A 476 16.89 86.56 59.65
C PRO A 476 17.43 86.39 61.12
N PRO A 477 17.85 85.19 61.62
CA PRO A 477 19.23 84.69 61.41
C PRO A 477 19.45 83.14 61.41
N ALA A 478 20.60 82.75 60.81
CA ALA A 478 21.58 81.73 61.20
C ALA A 478 21.25 80.21 61.40
N SER A 479 21.91 79.43 60.52
CA SER A 479 22.68 78.18 60.73
C SER A 479 22.07 76.97 61.47
N THR A 480 22.02 75.82 60.80
CA THR A 480 23.07 74.77 60.89
C THR A 480 22.79 73.62 59.91
N SER A 481 23.83 73.21 59.17
CA SER A 481 23.89 71.93 58.44
C SER A 481 24.01 70.75 59.44
N PRO A 482 23.77 69.47 59.05
CA PRO A 482 24.72 68.70 58.21
C PRO A 482 24.03 68.00 57.01
N ALA A 483 24.61 67.99 55.83
CA ALA A 483 25.69 67.12 55.36
C ALA A 483 25.25 65.72 54.87
N VAL A 484 25.24 65.59 53.53
CA VAL A 484 25.86 64.51 52.74
C VAL A 484 25.43 63.06 53.01
N ARG A 485 24.68 62.47 52.06
CA ARG A 485 25.22 61.41 51.18
C ARG A 485 24.40 61.24 49.91
N ARG A 486 25.05 61.60 48.79
CA ARG A 486 24.76 61.11 47.44
C ARG A 486 25.04 59.62 47.38
N LEU A 487 24.26 58.88 46.60
CA LEU A 487 24.75 58.02 45.51
C LEU A 487 23.58 57.66 44.59
N SER A 488 23.51 58.38 43.48
CA SER A 488 22.99 57.91 42.19
C SER A 488 23.79 56.71 41.69
N VAL A 489 23.19 55.83 40.88
CA VAL A 489 23.65 55.51 39.50
C VAL A 489 22.79 54.39 38.86
N ALA A 490 22.19 54.78 37.73
CA ALA A 490 22.03 54.13 36.43
C ALA A 490 21.44 52.72 36.23
N VAL A 491 20.42 52.75 35.37
CA VAL A 491 20.08 51.83 34.28
C VAL A 491 21.31 51.27 33.53
N GLY A 492 21.29 49.98 33.20
CA GLY A 492 22.26 49.37 32.29
C GLY A 492 21.95 47.91 31.92
N SER A 493 21.38 47.72 30.74
CA SER A 493 21.16 46.46 30.02
C SER A 493 22.47 45.74 29.66
N ARG A 494 22.52 44.39 29.71
CA ARG A 494 23.00 43.48 28.62
C ARG A 494 23.26 42.01 29.04
N THR A 495 22.59 41.11 28.32
CA THR A 495 23.05 39.89 27.61
C THR A 495 23.92 38.79 28.27
N ARG A 496 23.42 37.54 28.17
CA ARG A 496 24.09 36.25 27.82
C ARG A 496 25.40 35.85 28.54
N ARG A 497 25.41 34.71 29.26
CA ARG A 497 25.78 33.34 28.77
C ARG A 497 25.84 32.31 29.93
N ARG A 498 25.07 31.22 29.77
CA ARG A 498 25.40 29.77 29.84
C ARG A 498 26.47 29.24 30.83
N THR A 499 26.09 28.18 31.56
CA THR A 499 26.78 26.96 32.10
C THR A 499 26.40 26.77 33.58
N THR A 500 26.10 25.62 34.20
CA THR A 500 26.08 24.18 33.90
C THR A 500 25.49 23.46 35.14
N VAL A 501 24.82 22.32 34.94
CA VAL A 501 24.92 21.09 35.79
C VAL A 501 24.09 20.97 37.10
N LEU A 502 23.26 19.91 37.07
CA LEU A 502 22.76 18.99 38.12
C LEU A 502 21.94 19.49 39.32
N LYS A 503 20.71 18.96 39.45
CA LYS A 503 20.39 17.96 40.49
C LYS A 503 19.10 17.19 40.17
N ARG A 504 19.26 15.89 39.87
CA ARG A 504 18.19 14.88 40.03
C ARG A 504 18.01 14.64 41.52
N THR A 505 16.77 14.60 41.99
CA THR A 505 16.42 13.85 43.20
C THR A 505 15.32 12.86 42.81
N ALA A 506 15.65 11.59 43.01
CA ALA A 506 14.75 10.48 42.93
C ALA A 506 14.15 10.29 44.32
N GLU A 507 12.82 10.17 44.39
CA GLU A 507 12.14 9.59 45.55
C GLU A 507 11.38 8.34 45.13
N LYS A 508 11.30 7.46 46.12
CA LYS A 508 11.28 6.01 46.04
C LYS A 508 10.15 5.53 46.94
N LEU A 509 9.12 4.90 46.37
CA LEU A 509 8.13 4.05 47.03
C LEU A 509 7.85 2.95 45.98
N GLY A 510 8.16 1.65 46.10
CA GLY A 510 7.99 0.72 47.22
C GLY A 510 6.51 0.29 47.28
N GLY A 511 6.05 -0.94 46.98
CA GLY A 511 6.64 -2.21 46.58
C GLY A 511 5.52 -3.25 46.33
N GLY A 512 5.88 -4.49 45.95
CA GLY A 512 4.99 -5.66 45.82
C GLY A 512 5.19 -6.39 44.47
N ARG A 513 6.17 -7.28 44.27
CA ARG A 513 6.40 -8.64 44.79
C ARG A 513 5.53 -9.75 44.13
N LEU A 514 6.18 -10.42 43.17
CA LEU A 514 6.13 -11.84 42.76
C LEU A 514 4.90 -12.41 42.00
N LYS A 515 5.16 -12.90 40.77
CA LYS A 515 5.50 -14.32 40.52
C LYS A 515 6.22 -14.47 39.17
N SER A 516 7.23 -15.33 39.16
CA SER A 516 8.13 -15.64 38.05
C SER A 516 7.68 -16.88 37.29
N VAL A 517 8.07 -16.98 36.01
CA VAL A 517 8.48 -18.24 35.36
C VAL A 517 9.63 -17.92 34.38
N ALA A 518 10.68 -18.73 34.47
CA ALA A 518 11.97 -18.73 33.77
C ALA A 518 11.85 -18.76 32.22
N MET A 519 12.65 -18.00 31.46
CA MET A 519 14.05 -18.23 31.04
C MET A 519 14.28 -19.51 30.23
N ILE A 520 14.57 -19.34 28.93
CA ILE A 520 15.63 -20.05 28.21
C ILE A 520 16.35 -19.04 27.31
N SER A 521 17.65 -18.92 27.54
CA SER A 521 18.66 -18.10 26.86
C SER A 521 19.49 -18.93 25.89
N TYR A 522 20.03 -18.33 24.83
CA TYR A 522 21.36 -18.63 24.21
C TYR A 522 21.70 -17.52 23.16
N PRO A 523 22.97 -17.35 22.73
CA PRO A 523 23.63 -16.05 22.75
C PRO A 523 24.14 -15.55 21.38
N GLY A 524 24.38 -14.23 21.33
CA GLY A 524 25.52 -13.55 20.70
C GLY A 524 25.89 -13.80 19.23
N SER A 525 25.85 -12.73 18.42
CA SER A 525 27.08 -12.14 17.86
C SER A 525 26.84 -10.71 17.37
N GLU A 526 27.83 -9.86 17.65
CA GLU A 526 27.95 -8.48 17.17
C GLU A 526 28.76 -8.42 15.86
N SER A 527 28.79 -7.20 15.28
CA SER A 527 29.61 -6.64 14.19
C SER A 527 29.08 -6.78 12.76
N ALA A 528 29.31 -5.87 11.81
CA ALA A 528 29.40 -4.41 11.74
C ALA A 528 29.71 -4.06 10.26
N SER A 529 28.88 -3.21 9.65
CA SER A 529 29.22 -2.18 8.65
C SER A 529 29.90 -2.49 7.29
N LYS A 530 29.32 -1.86 6.25
CA LYS A 530 29.89 -1.19 5.05
C LYS A 530 29.86 -1.87 3.65
N ALA A 531 28.93 -1.36 2.83
CA ALA A 531 29.13 -0.53 1.62
C ALA A 531 29.71 -1.10 0.30
N ILE A 532 28.87 -0.99 -0.74
CA ILE A 532 29.09 -0.58 -2.15
C ILE A 532 29.89 -1.53 -3.08
N GLY A 533 29.29 -1.86 -4.23
CA GLY A 533 30.06 -2.21 -5.44
C GLY A 533 29.30 -3.07 -6.43
N SER A 534 29.19 -2.58 -7.66
CA SER A 534 28.43 -3.09 -8.80
C SER A 534 29.16 -4.17 -9.63
N THR A 535 28.40 -4.73 -10.58
CA THR A 535 28.78 -5.20 -11.94
C THR A 535 29.24 -6.65 -12.21
N SER A 536 28.43 -7.29 -13.07
CA SER A 536 28.72 -8.12 -14.26
C SER A 536 29.27 -9.55 -14.18
N LEU A 537 28.47 -10.45 -14.76
CA LEU A 537 28.80 -11.52 -15.73
C LEU A 537 30.07 -12.36 -15.49
N HIS A 538 29.89 -13.64 -15.16
CA HIS A 538 30.25 -14.72 -16.11
C HIS A 538 29.66 -16.08 -15.70
N GLU A 539 29.59 -16.88 -16.75
CA GLU A 539 29.02 -18.19 -17.00
C GLU A 539 29.86 -19.35 -16.43
N PHE A 540 29.22 -20.54 -16.41
CA PHE A 540 29.77 -21.91 -16.45
C PHE A 540 30.00 -22.75 -15.18
N VAL A 541 29.52 -24.00 -15.33
CA VAL A 541 29.96 -25.30 -14.80
C VAL A 541 29.10 -25.96 -13.71
N GLU A 542 28.32 -26.93 -14.18
CA GLU A 542 27.82 -28.11 -13.47
C GLU A 542 28.93 -28.82 -12.69
N THR A 543 28.68 -29.14 -11.42
CA THR A 543 29.11 -30.45 -10.88
C THR A 543 28.09 -30.94 -9.87
N GLY A 544 27.49 -32.08 -10.18
CA GLY A 544 26.63 -32.81 -9.25
C GLY A 544 27.44 -33.37 -8.10
N THR A 545 26.89 -33.29 -6.89
CA THR A 545 27.25 -34.20 -5.80
C THR A 545 25.97 -34.66 -5.11
N LYS A 546 25.65 -35.94 -5.28
CA LYS A 546 24.67 -36.67 -4.48
C LYS A 546 25.25 -36.90 -3.08
N VAL A 547 24.39 -36.89 -2.05
CA VAL A 547 24.17 -37.98 -1.08
C VAL A 547 23.67 -37.43 0.29
N SER A 548 22.45 -37.87 0.62
CA SER A 548 21.92 -38.25 1.95
C SER A 548 21.76 -37.22 3.06
N THR A 549 20.52 -36.78 3.29
CA THR A 549 19.94 -36.67 4.64
C THR A 549 18.41 -36.69 4.58
N THR A 550 17.83 -37.84 4.21
CA THR A 550 16.38 -38.08 4.29
C THR A 550 16.09 -39.18 5.30
N ALA A 551 16.03 -38.81 6.59
CA ALA A 551 15.53 -39.71 7.64
C ALA A 551 14.69 -39.00 8.74
N SER A 552 14.33 -37.71 8.58
CA SER A 552 13.68 -36.94 9.65
C SER A 552 12.35 -36.26 9.30
N VAL A 553 11.78 -36.46 8.10
CA VAL A 553 10.57 -35.72 7.68
C VAL A 553 9.31 -36.60 7.54
N ASN A 554 9.43 -37.93 7.63
CA ASN A 554 8.28 -38.84 7.50
C ASN A 554 7.36 -38.93 8.73
N ALA A 555 7.55 -38.11 9.77
CA ALA A 555 6.74 -38.16 10.99
C ALA A 555 5.69 -37.04 11.15
N MET A 556 5.47 -36.16 10.15
CA MET A 556 4.51 -35.05 10.28
C MET A 556 3.38 -34.99 9.23
N ILE A 557 3.26 -35.96 8.32
CA ILE A 557 2.20 -35.98 7.29
C ILE A 557 1.23 -37.15 7.51
N SER A 558 0.71 -37.28 8.73
CA SER A 558 -0.37 -38.20 9.05
C SER A 558 -1.41 -37.52 9.92
N LYS A 559 -1.91 -36.36 9.47
CA LYS A 559 -3.20 -35.83 9.93
C LYS A 559 -4.11 -35.67 8.73
N GLU A 560 -5.21 -36.41 8.84
CA GLU A 560 -6.32 -36.52 7.91
C GLU A 560 -6.84 -35.16 7.42
N GLN A 561 -6.95 -35.00 6.11
CA GLN A 561 -7.83 -34.01 5.50
C GLN A 561 -8.93 -34.76 4.74
N PRO A 562 -10.21 -34.69 5.17
CA PRO A 562 -11.27 -35.58 4.68
C PRO A 562 -11.95 -35.12 3.39
N TYR A 563 -11.34 -34.23 2.58
CA TYR A 563 -11.94 -33.76 1.33
C TYR A 563 -10.90 -33.52 0.24
N ARG A 564 -10.41 -34.60 -0.39
CA ARG A 564 -9.80 -34.48 -1.73
C ARG A 564 -10.90 -34.65 -2.78
N TYR A 565 -11.11 -33.61 -3.57
CA TYR A 565 -11.82 -33.72 -4.83
C TYR A 565 -11.10 -34.77 -5.69
N ALA A 566 -11.75 -35.90 -5.91
CA ALA A 566 -11.23 -37.01 -6.70
C ALA A 566 -11.13 -36.57 -8.18
N ASN A 567 -9.94 -36.10 -8.57
CA ASN A 567 -9.51 -35.85 -9.96
C ASN A 567 -10.29 -34.80 -10.76
N LEU A 568 -11.08 -33.95 -10.11
CA LEU A 568 -11.76 -32.82 -10.78
C LEU A 568 -10.92 -31.54 -10.62
N ARG A 569 -10.39 -31.05 -11.75
CA ARG A 569 -9.72 -29.74 -11.84
C ARG A 569 -10.72 -28.64 -11.45
N PRO A 570 -10.35 -27.70 -10.55
CA PRO A 570 -11.21 -26.57 -10.22
C PRO A 570 -11.58 -25.77 -11.49
N PRO A 571 -12.82 -25.31 -11.64
CA PRO A 571 -13.18 -24.48 -12.78
C PRO A 571 -12.44 -23.15 -12.71
N HIS A 572 -11.57 -22.89 -13.68
CA HIS A 572 -10.95 -21.59 -13.89
C HIS A 572 -11.89 -20.77 -14.78
N LEU A 573 -12.47 -19.70 -14.23
CA LEU A 573 -13.11 -18.66 -15.05
C LEU A 573 -12.01 -17.75 -15.61
N SER A 574 -12.03 -17.51 -16.92
CA SER A 574 -11.10 -16.55 -17.53
C SER A 574 -11.52 -15.12 -17.21
N VAL A 575 -10.57 -14.19 -17.26
CA VAL A 575 -10.84 -12.76 -17.01
C VAL A 575 -11.81 -12.20 -18.07
N GLU A 576 -11.84 -12.73 -19.29
CA GLU A 576 -12.84 -12.35 -20.29
C GLU A 576 -14.27 -12.81 -19.95
N GLU A 577 -14.44 -13.95 -19.26
CA GLU A 577 -15.75 -14.42 -18.81
C GLU A 577 -16.29 -13.62 -17.62
N LEU A 578 -15.41 -13.03 -16.82
CA LEU A 578 -15.76 -12.07 -15.77
C LEU A 578 -16.29 -10.76 -16.37
N HIS A 579 -15.64 -10.21 -17.39
CA HIS A 579 -16.09 -8.97 -18.02
C HIS A 579 -17.40 -9.13 -18.82
N LYS A 580 -17.65 -10.29 -19.45
CA LYS A 580 -18.92 -10.53 -20.19
C LYS A 580 -20.16 -10.62 -19.31
N LYS A 581 -20.02 -10.78 -17.98
CA LYS A 581 -21.15 -10.84 -17.05
C LYS A 581 -21.45 -9.53 -16.33
N ASP A 582 -20.56 -8.54 -16.41
CA ASP A 582 -20.78 -7.23 -15.81
C ASP A 582 -21.65 -6.31 -16.69
N ASP A 583 -21.85 -6.62 -17.98
CA ASP A 583 -22.74 -5.86 -18.89
C ASP A 583 -24.23 -6.24 -18.78
N VAL A 584 -24.58 -7.26 -17.99
CA VAL A 584 -25.97 -7.50 -17.59
C VAL A 584 -26.20 -6.73 -16.30
N GLU A 585 -26.44 -5.43 -16.41
CA GLU A 585 -27.05 -4.64 -15.34
C GLU A 585 -28.43 -5.29 -15.03
N GLU A 586 -28.45 -6.21 -14.07
CA GLU A 586 -29.68 -6.60 -13.38
C GLU A 586 -30.22 -5.33 -12.72
N ASP A 587 -31.13 -4.64 -13.41
CA ASP A 587 -31.92 -3.53 -12.91
C ASP A 587 -32.54 -3.95 -11.57
N TYR A 588 -31.92 -3.51 -10.49
CA TYR A 588 -32.43 -3.73 -9.14
C TYR A 588 -33.82 -3.09 -9.04
N PRO A 589 -34.79 -3.72 -8.35
CA PRO A 589 -36.05 -3.05 -8.04
C PRO A 589 -35.73 -1.80 -7.21
N LEU A 590 -35.94 -0.62 -7.81
CA LEU A 590 -35.66 0.67 -7.16
C LEU A 590 -36.35 0.71 -5.81
N THR A 591 -35.63 1.14 -4.78
CA THR A 591 -36.22 1.34 -3.45
C THR A 591 -37.34 2.38 -3.53
N TYR A 592 -38.36 2.29 -2.67
CA TYR A 592 -39.52 3.21 -2.69
C TYR A 592 -39.11 4.70 -2.70
N ARG A 593 -37.99 5.05 -2.05
CA ARG A 593 -37.45 6.41 -2.06
C ARG A 593 -36.86 6.82 -3.42
N GLU A 594 -36.17 5.92 -4.10
CA GLU A 594 -35.61 6.16 -5.43
C GLU A 594 -36.72 6.20 -6.49
N LEU A 595 -37.74 5.35 -6.35
CA LEU A 595 -38.92 5.34 -7.20
C LEU A 595 -39.73 6.64 -7.03
N LYS A 596 -39.89 7.13 -5.79
CA LYS A 596 -40.49 8.44 -5.48
C LYS A 596 -39.66 9.61 -6.03
N ALA A 597 -38.34 9.54 -5.96
CA ALA A 597 -37.46 10.57 -6.51
C ALA A 597 -37.42 10.57 -8.05
N LYS A 598 -37.60 9.40 -8.68
CA LYS A 598 -37.70 9.25 -10.13
C LYS A 598 -39.06 9.74 -10.63
N LEU A 599 -40.16 9.38 -9.94
CA LEU A 599 -41.50 9.93 -10.20
C LEU A 599 -41.57 11.45 -9.97
N GLY A 600 -40.95 11.96 -8.91
CA GLY A 600 -40.88 13.39 -8.64
C GLY A 600 -40.17 14.18 -9.75
N ARG A 601 -39.12 13.60 -10.36
CA ARG A 601 -38.42 14.19 -11.51
C ARG A 601 -39.26 14.12 -12.79
N ILE A 602 -39.97 13.03 -13.02
CA ILE A 602 -40.85 12.87 -14.19
C ILE A 602 -42.05 13.83 -14.10
N LEU A 603 -42.63 13.99 -12.92
CA LEU A 603 -43.73 14.92 -12.68
C LEU A 603 -43.29 16.39 -12.76
N ALA A 604 -42.09 16.72 -12.27
CA ALA A 604 -41.53 18.07 -12.40
C ALA A 604 -41.17 18.44 -13.85
N GLY A 605 -40.80 17.44 -14.68
CA GLY A 605 -40.46 17.65 -16.09
C GLY A 605 -41.66 17.67 -17.05
N SER A 606 -42.83 17.15 -16.65
CA SER A 606 -43.98 16.97 -17.55
C SER A 606 -45.08 18.04 -17.43
N GLY A 607 -44.96 18.98 -16.49
CA GLY A 607 -45.94 20.09 -16.36
C GLY A 607 -47.37 19.65 -16.03
N VAL A 608 -47.58 18.38 -15.68
CA VAL A 608 -48.90 17.83 -15.33
C VAL A 608 -49.14 18.11 -13.84
N THR A 609 -50.05 19.01 -13.54
CA THR A 609 -50.48 19.30 -12.17
C THR A 609 -51.16 18.07 -11.55
N ALA A 610 -50.83 17.81 -10.28
CA ALA A 610 -51.22 16.62 -9.52
C ALA A 610 -52.75 16.38 -9.42
N SER A 611 -53.58 17.33 -9.83
CA SER A 611 -55.05 17.23 -9.78
C SER A 611 -55.67 16.24 -10.76
N ARG A 612 -54.95 15.73 -11.78
CA ARG A 612 -55.49 14.74 -12.72
C ARG A 612 -55.33 13.28 -12.31
N LEU A 613 -54.61 12.98 -11.23
CA LEU A 613 -54.33 11.61 -10.79
C LEU A 613 -55.26 11.08 -9.68
N ILE A 614 -56.18 11.90 -9.16
CA ILE A 614 -57.13 11.50 -8.09
C ILE A 614 -58.44 10.93 -8.65
N THR A 615 -58.70 10.99 -9.96
CA THR A 615 -59.97 10.49 -10.55
C THR A 615 -59.90 9.03 -11.02
N LEU A 616 -58.80 8.31 -10.76
CA LEU A 616 -58.64 6.89 -11.13
C LEU A 616 -58.00 6.10 -9.97
N CYS A 617 -58.64 6.16 -8.82
CA CYS A 617 -58.67 5.17 -7.74
C CYS A 617 -60.06 5.26 -7.13
#